data_AF-A0A316RE76-F1
#
_entry.id   AF-A0A316RE76-F1
#
_cell.length_a   1.000
_cell.length_b   1.000
_cell.length_c   1.000
_cell.angle_alpha   90.00
_cell.angle_beta   90.00
_cell.angle_gamma   90.00
#
_symmetry.space_group_name_H-M   'P 1'
#
loop_
_entity.id
_entity.type
_entity.pdbx_description
1 polymer ?
#
loop_
_entity_poly.entity_id
_entity_poly.type
_entity_poly.pdbx_seq_one_letter_code
_entity_poly.pdbx_strand_id
1 'polypeptide(L)'
;MRDKVRNLEQERQTQLILAPHNAYGFKLNINHPLIRPKWDAFKSTKGLGQYGMTDDLRREFEEAVLASKYMQKCMEQEQRKIGAVEHQFIRMAYSVEKQAAG
;
A
#
# COMPACT_ATOMS: atom_id res chain seq x y z
N MET A 1 -16.60 -15.96 8.41
CA MET A 1 -15.82 -14.88 9.08
C MET A 1 -14.47 -14.65 8.43
N ARG A 2 -13.67 -15.69 8.14
CA ARG A 2 -12.38 -15.60 7.42
C ARG A 2 -12.41 -14.74 6.15
N ASP A 3 -13.46 -14.85 5.34
CA ASP A 3 -13.59 -14.06 4.09
C ASP A 3 -13.78 -12.57 4.34
N LYS A 4 -14.54 -12.20 5.39
CA LYS A 4 -14.76 -10.79 5.76
C LYS A 4 -13.47 -10.15 6.30
N VAL A 5 -12.70 -10.89 7.10
CA VAL A 5 -11.40 -10.43 7.63
C VAL A 5 -10.39 -10.24 6.49
N ARG A 6 -10.32 -11.19 5.55
CA ARG A 6 -9.45 -11.08 4.36
C ARG A 6 -9.82 -9.87 3.50
N ASN A 7 -11.12 -9.62 3.29
CA ASN A 7 -11.56 -8.49 2.47
C ASN A 7 -11.21 -7.14 3.12
N LEU A 8 -11.41 -7.00 4.44
CA LEU A 8 -11.03 -5.78 5.17
C LEU A 8 -9.51 -5.53 5.15
N GLU A 9 -8.72 -6.60 5.26
CA GLU A 9 -7.27 -6.51 5.19
C GLU A 9 -6.78 -6.11 3.79
N GLN A 10 -7.43 -6.63 2.75
CA GLN A 10 -7.16 -6.29 1.36
C GLN A 10 -7.58 -4.86 1.03
N GLU A 11 -8.76 -4.42 1.47
CA GLU A 11 -9.23 -3.03 1.39
C GLU A 11 -8.25 -2.08 2.12
N ARG A 12 -7.78 -2.45 3.31
CA ARG A 12 -6.78 -1.66 4.04
C ARG A 12 -5.44 -1.61 3.32
N GLN A 13 -4.96 -2.72 2.76
CA GLN A 13 -3.73 -2.74 1.96
C GLN A 13 -3.84 -1.83 0.73
N THR A 14 -5.01 -1.73 0.10
CA THR A 14 -5.23 -0.79 -1.01
C THR A 14 -5.21 0.68 -0.58
N GLN A 15 -5.36 0.98 0.72
CA GLN A 15 -5.33 2.33 1.29
C GLN A 15 -3.94 2.77 1.77
N LEU A 16 -2.94 1.89 1.79
CA LEU A 16 -1.57 2.24 2.15
C LEU A 16 -0.77 2.66 0.92
N ILE A 17 0.12 3.65 1.07
CA ILE A 17 1.12 3.99 0.06
C ILE A 17 2.14 2.85 -0.05
N LEU A 18 2.58 2.30 1.08
CA LEU A 18 3.48 1.15 1.10
C LEU A 18 2.69 -0.16 0.95
N ALA A 19 3.28 -1.12 0.24
CA ALA A 19 2.76 -2.46 0.06
C ALA A 19 3.64 -3.48 0.81
N PRO A 20 3.59 -3.52 2.16
CA PRO A 20 4.53 -4.30 2.98
C PRO A 20 4.46 -5.82 2.77
N HIS A 21 3.37 -6.34 2.21
CA HIS A 21 3.15 -7.77 2.00
C HIS A 21 3.02 -8.15 0.52
N ASN A 22 3.61 -7.36 -0.37
CA ASN A 22 3.55 -7.67 -1.80
C ASN A 22 4.45 -8.87 -2.15
N ALA A 23 3.83 -9.94 -2.64
CA ALA A 23 4.52 -11.18 -3.03
C ALA A 23 5.57 -10.98 -4.15
N TYR A 24 5.43 -9.92 -4.95
CA TYR A 24 6.33 -9.59 -6.06
C TYR A 24 7.52 -8.70 -5.64
N GLY A 25 7.64 -8.35 -4.35
CA GLY A 25 8.78 -7.59 -3.81
C GLY A 25 8.74 -6.07 -4.04
N PHE A 26 7.73 -5.55 -4.73
CA PHE A 26 7.57 -4.11 -4.94
C PHE A 26 7.01 -3.40 -3.70
N LYS A 27 7.60 -2.26 -3.36
CA LYS A 27 7.38 -1.58 -2.08
C LYS A 27 6.17 -0.65 -2.09
N LEU A 28 5.73 -0.19 -3.25
CA LEU A 28 4.64 0.78 -3.39
C LEU A 28 3.35 0.10 -3.83
N ASN A 29 2.24 0.62 -3.34
CA ASN A 29 0.92 0.28 -3.83
C ASN A 29 0.55 1.20 -5.01
N ILE A 30 0.58 0.67 -6.24
CA ILE A 30 0.23 1.42 -7.46
C ILE A 30 -1.25 1.78 -7.58
N ASN A 31 -2.11 1.15 -6.78
CA ASN A 31 -3.54 1.44 -6.72
C ASN A 31 -3.85 2.56 -5.72
N HIS A 32 -2.88 2.99 -4.91
CA HIS A 32 -3.08 4.05 -3.94
C HIS A 32 -3.41 5.39 -4.65
N PRO A 33 -4.41 6.18 -4.19
CA PRO A 33 -4.82 7.43 -4.85
C PRO A 33 -3.71 8.46 -5.09
N LEU A 34 -2.67 8.49 -4.23
CA LEU A 34 -1.51 9.38 -4.41
C LEU A 34 -0.46 8.83 -5.39
N ILE A 35 -0.43 7.51 -5.60
CA ILE A 35 0.55 6.83 -6.46
C ILE A 35 -0.01 6.65 -7.87
N ARG A 36 -1.30 6.34 -7.99
CA ARG A 36 -1.95 6.03 -9.26
C ARG A 36 -1.78 7.12 -10.33
N PRO A 37 -1.95 8.42 -10.04
CA PRO A 37 -1.68 9.48 -11.02
C PRO A 37 -0.21 9.54 -11.46
N LYS A 38 0.72 9.30 -10.54
CA LYS A 38 2.17 9.26 -10.85
C LYS A 38 2.52 8.06 -11.72
N TRP A 39 1.91 6.92 -11.45
CA TRP A 39 2.05 5.70 -12.23
C TRP A 39 1.52 5.87 -13.66
N ASP A 40 0.34 6.47 -13.80
CA ASP A 40 -0.26 6.73 -15.12
C ASP A 40 0.56 7.77 -15.91
N ALA A 41 1.07 8.82 -15.24
CA ALA A 41 1.98 9.77 -15.86
C ALA A 41 3.30 9.12 -16.30
N PHE A 42 3.92 8.27 -15.48
CA PHE A 42 5.15 7.55 -15.81
C PHE A 42 4.98 6.62 -17.03
N LYS A 43 3.85 5.91 -17.10
CA LYS A 43 3.52 5.10 -18.30
C LYS A 43 3.39 5.97 -19.55
N SER A 44 2.69 7.10 -19.42
CA SER A 44 2.48 8.03 -20.52
C SER A 44 3.81 8.61 -21.04
N THR A 45 4.71 9.05 -20.16
CA THR A 45 6.00 9.62 -20.57
C THR A 45 6.93 8.61 -21.23
N LYS A 46 6.83 7.34 -20.84
CA LYS A 46 7.59 6.23 -21.44
C LYS A 46 6.91 5.64 -22.69
N GLY A 47 5.74 6.15 -23.10
CA GLY A 47 4.97 5.64 -24.23
C GLY A 47 4.46 4.21 -24.04
N LEU A 48 4.27 3.78 -22.79
CA LEU A 48 3.91 2.41 -22.45
C LEU A 48 2.40 2.20 -22.59
N GLY A 49 2.03 1.25 -23.45
CA GLY A 49 0.66 0.73 -23.51
C GLY A 49 0.32 -0.15 -22.31
N GLN A 50 -0.86 -0.78 -22.33
CA GLN A 50 -1.38 -1.62 -21.25
C GLN A 50 -0.42 -2.76 -20.84
N TYR A 51 0.36 -3.30 -21.79
CA TYR A 51 1.27 -4.43 -21.58
C TYR A 51 2.76 -4.04 -21.64
N GLY A 52 3.08 -2.75 -21.73
CA GLY A 52 4.47 -2.29 -21.86
C GLY A 52 5.25 -2.24 -20.54
N MET A 53 4.61 -2.55 -19.40
CA MET A 53 5.23 -2.43 -18.10
C MET A 53 6.04 -3.68 -17.75
N THR A 54 7.36 -3.55 -17.64
CA THR A 54 8.26 -4.58 -17.14
C THR A 54 8.61 -4.37 -15.67
N ASP A 55 9.16 -5.38 -15.02
CA ASP A 55 9.63 -5.28 -13.64
C ASP A 55 10.76 -4.24 -13.46
N ASP A 56 11.62 -4.06 -14.48
CA ASP A 56 12.66 -3.02 -14.48
C ASP A 56 12.06 -1.63 -14.50
N LEU A 57 11.08 -1.39 -15.37
CA LEU A 57 10.37 -0.10 -15.43
C LEU A 57 9.57 0.16 -14.16
N ARG A 58 9.01 -0.91 -13.57
CA ARG A 58 8.37 -0.83 -12.27
C ARG A 58 9.36 -0.42 -11.18
N ARG A 59 10.57 -1.01 -11.14
CA ARG A 59 11.63 -0.61 -10.19
C ARG A 59 12.05 0.84 -10.40
N GLU A 60 12.28 1.27 -11.64
CA GLU A 60 12.64 2.66 -11.99
C GLU A 60 11.58 3.65 -11.45
N PHE A 61 10.30 3.32 -11.63
CA PHE A 61 9.21 4.11 -11.06
C PHE A 61 9.26 4.16 -9.54
N GLU A 62 9.44 3.02 -8.86
CA GLU A 62 9.49 2.99 -7.41
C GLU A 62 10.66 3.80 -6.86
N GLU A 63 11.84 3.69 -7.45
CA GLU A 63 13.01 4.46 -7.07
C GLU A 63 12.77 5.96 -7.23
N ALA A 64 12.21 6.39 -8.35
CA ALA A 64 11.87 7.79 -8.59
C ALA A 64 10.86 8.35 -7.57
N VAL A 65 9.85 7.54 -7.21
CA VAL A 65 8.85 7.93 -6.21
C VAL A 65 9.44 7.96 -4.81
N LEU A 66 10.26 6.95 -4.44
CA LEU A 66 10.91 6.87 -3.13
C LEU A 66 11.98 7.95 -2.94
N ALA A 67 12.63 8.41 -4.02
CA ALA A 67 13.58 9.52 -4.00
C ALA A 67 12.90 10.89 -3.82
N SER A 68 11.60 10.98 -4.06
CA SER A 68 10.86 12.24 -3.93
C SER A 68 10.70 12.64 -2.46
N LYS A 69 11.27 13.79 -2.06
CA LYS A 69 11.11 14.37 -0.71
C LYS A 69 9.65 14.54 -0.30
N TYR A 70 8.77 14.87 -1.24
CA TYR A 70 7.33 14.97 -0.99
C TYR A 70 6.75 13.62 -0.58
N MET A 71 7.09 12.56 -1.33
CA MET A 71 6.59 11.22 -1.07
C MET A 71 7.14 10.64 0.23
N GLN A 72 8.41 10.91 0.55
CA GLN A 72 8.99 10.55 1.84
C GLN A 72 8.17 11.13 3.00
N LYS A 73 7.80 12.42 2.94
CA LYS A 73 6.92 13.04 3.94
C LYS A 73 5.53 12.41 4.00
N CYS A 74 4.92 12.09 2.84
CA CYS A 74 3.62 11.42 2.81
C CYS A 74 3.68 10.04 3.48
N MET A 75 4.73 9.26 3.20
CA MET A 75 4.94 7.95 3.81
C MET A 75 5.24 8.06 5.31
N GLU A 76 6.05 9.01 5.74
CA GLU A 76 6.27 9.27 7.18
C GLU A 76 4.98 9.66 7.89
N GLN A 77 4.15 10.51 7.28
CA GLN A 77 2.87 10.91 7.85
C GLN A 77 1.89 9.73 7.91
N GLU A 78 1.83 8.92 6.87
CA GLU A 78 1.07 7.68 6.85
C GLU A 78 1.56 6.72 7.94
N GLN A 79 2.88 6.50 8.05
CA GLN A 79 3.48 5.66 9.09
C GLN A 79 3.23 6.20 10.51
N ARG A 80 3.17 7.52 10.71
CA ARG A 80 2.79 8.11 12.01
C ARG A 80 1.30 7.95 12.31
N LYS A 81 0.43 8.10 11.30
CA LYS A 81 -1.00 7.85 11.44
C LYS A 81 -1.27 6.37 11.75
N ILE A 82 -0.58 5.48 11.06
CA ILE A 82 -0.66 4.03 11.28
C ILE A 82 0.00 3.64 12.59
N GLY A 83 1.14 4.24 12.95
CA GLY A 83 1.85 4.01 14.22
C GLY A 83 1.07 4.43 15.46
N ALA A 84 -0.06 5.14 15.31
CA ALA A 84 -1.06 5.35 16.35
C ALA A 84 -2.29 4.43 16.23
N VAL A 85 -2.63 3.96 15.02
CA VAL A 85 -3.85 3.20 14.70
C VAL A 85 -3.63 1.67 14.66
N GLU A 86 -2.38 1.21 14.53
CA GLU A 86 -2.03 -0.21 14.46
C GLU A 86 -2.32 -0.99 15.75
N HIS A 87 -2.65 -0.31 16.86
CA HIS A 87 -2.93 -0.98 18.11
C HIS A 87 -4.39 -1.02 18.55
N GLN A 88 -5.33 -0.34 17.87
CA GLN A 88 -6.73 -0.34 18.31
C GLN A 88 -7.60 -1.33 17.53
N PHE A 89 -7.43 -1.44 16.21
CA PHE A 89 -8.21 -2.39 15.40
C PHE A 89 -7.67 -3.82 15.46
N ILE A 90 -6.34 -4.00 15.54
CA ILE A 90 -5.73 -5.31 15.82
C ILE A 90 -6.09 -5.74 17.25
N ARG A 91 -6.01 -4.85 18.26
CA ARG A 91 -6.54 -5.19 19.60
C ARG A 91 -8.02 -5.52 19.59
N MET A 92 -8.89 -4.78 18.90
CA MET A 92 -10.32 -5.07 18.91
C MET A 92 -10.66 -6.37 18.17
N ALA A 93 -10.06 -6.62 17.01
CA ALA A 93 -10.26 -7.87 16.26
C ALA A 93 -9.78 -9.10 17.06
N TYR A 94 -8.67 -8.98 17.80
CA TYR A 94 -8.17 -10.04 18.68
C TYR A 94 -8.70 -10.02 20.12
N SER A 95 -9.48 -8.99 20.53
CA SER A 95 -10.12 -8.91 21.85
C SER A 95 -11.55 -9.45 21.83
N VAL A 96 -12.23 -9.48 20.68
CA VAL A 96 -13.53 -10.16 20.53
C VAL A 96 -13.36 -11.67 20.62
N GLU A 97 -12.24 -12.22 20.14
CA GLU A 97 -11.94 -13.66 20.24
C GLU A 97 -11.65 -14.13 21.68
N LYS A 98 -11.34 -13.23 22.61
CA LYS A 98 -11.16 -13.57 24.04
C LYS A 98 -12.41 -13.46 24.91
N GLN A 99 -13.52 -12.91 24.41
CA GLN A 99 -14.79 -12.83 25.16
C GLN A 99 -15.84 -13.86 24.70
N ALA A 100 -15.62 -14.55 23.58
CA ALA A 100 -16.50 -15.64 23.12
C ALA A 100 -16.06 -17.04 23.62
N ALA A 101 -15.02 -17.11 24.45
CA ALA A 101 -14.46 -18.35 25.01
C ALA A 101 -14.44 -18.33 26.56
N GLY A 102 -15.41 -17.66 27.19
CA GLY A 102 -15.65 -17.65 28.63
C GLY A 102 -17.14 -17.76 28.93
#